data_AF-A0AAJ0MKV3-F1
#
_entry.id   AF-A0AAJ0MKV3-F1
#
_cell.length_a   1.000
_cell.length_b   1.000
_cell.length_c   1.000
_cell.angle_alpha   90.00
_cell.angle_beta   90.00
_cell.angle_gamma   90.00
#
_symmetry.space_group_name_H-M   'P 1'
#
loop_
_entity.id
_entity.type
_entity.pdbx_description
1 polymer ?
#
loop_
_entity_poly.entity_id
_entity_poly.type
_entity_poly.pdbx_seq_one_letter_code
_entity_poly.pdbx_strand_id
1 'polypeptide(L)' 'NRPCLIGGNLYTALLALRHRDKPRYLWVDAICINQSDIAEKNVHMPQMHLVYQRAARVVVWLG' A
#
# COMPACT_ATOMS: atom_id res chain seq x y z
N ASN A 1 12.39 12.78 -3.04
CA ASN A 1 12.31 11.44 -2.42
C ASN A 1 12.53 11.53 -0.92
N ARG A 2 11.45 11.48 -0.12
CA ARG A 2 11.57 11.25 1.32
C ARG A 2 11.58 9.73 1.57
N PRO A 3 12.53 9.18 2.33
CA PRO A 3 12.49 7.78 2.72
C PRO A 3 11.25 7.51 3.58
N CYS A 4 10.58 6.39 3.33
CA CYS A 4 9.45 5.90 4.13
C CYS A 4 9.91 4.69 4.94
N LEU A 5 9.77 4.77 6.26
CA LEU A 5 10.05 3.64 7.14
C LEU A 5 8.85 2.69 7.11
N ILE A 6 9.11 1.40 6.88
CA ILE A 6 8.09 0.35 6.84
C ILE A 6 8.38 -0.72 7.90
N GLY A 7 7.32 -1.34 8.43
CA GLY A 7 7.45 -2.47 9.35
C GLY A 7 7.91 -3.75 8.64
N GLY A 8 8.43 -4.71 9.42
CA GLY A 8 8.97 -5.97 8.89
C GLY A 8 7.95 -6.79 8.10
N ASN A 9 6.68 -6.80 8.52
CA ASN A 9 5.62 -7.51 7.81
C ASN A 9 5.44 -6.98 6.36
N LEU A 10 5.34 -5.65 6.22
CA LEU A 10 5.22 -5.00 4.91
C LEU A 10 6.48 -5.20 4.06
N TYR A 11 7.66 -5.18 4.68
CA TYR A 11 8.92 -5.47 3.99
C TYR A 11 8.91 -6.87 3.36
N THR A 12 8.55 -7.91 4.12
CA THR A 12 8.48 -9.29 3.62
C THR A 12 7.42 -9.43 2.52
N ALA A 13 6.25 -8.81 2.69
CA ALA A 13 5.20 -8.80 1.68
C ALA A 13 5.66 -8.18 0.36
N LEU A 14 6.35 -7.03 0.41
CA LEU A 14 6.88 -6.36 -0.78
C LEU A 14 7.93 -7.21 -1.50
N LEU A 15 8.81 -7.89 -0.75
CA LEU A 15 9.77 -8.82 -1.33
C LEU A 15 9.08 -9.99 -2.04
N ALA A 16 8.07 -10.58 -1.41
CA ALA A 16 7.32 -11.71 -1.97
C ALA A 16 6.48 -11.32 -3.20
N LEU A 17 5.97 -10.08 -3.24
CA LEU A 17 5.14 -9.58 -4.34
C LEU A 17 5.95 -8.97 -5.49
N ARG A 18 7.25 -8.73 -5.32
CA ARG A 18 8.10 -8.17 -6.36
C ARG A 18 8.25 -9.14 -7.54
N HIS A 19 8.14 -8.64 -8.77
CA HIS A 19 8.58 -9.41 -9.94
C HIS A 19 10.10 -9.33 -10.08
N ARG A 20 10.74 -10.44 -10.46
CA ARG A 20 12.19 -10.52 -10.57
C ARG A 20 12.77 -9.58 -11.64
N ASP A 21 12.04 -9.39 -12.73
CA ASP A 21 12.57 -8.81 -13.98
C ASP A 21 11.83 -7.54 -14.42
N LYS A 22 10.76 -7.14 -13.72
CA LYS A 22 9.99 -5.95 -14.08
C LYS A 22 9.46 -5.19 -12.87
N PRO A 23 9.25 -3.86 -12.99
CA PRO A 23 8.55 -3.11 -11.97
C PRO A 23 7.12 -3.62 -11.81
N ARG A 24 6.60 -3.49 -10.60
CA ARG A 24 5.21 -3.80 -10.25
C ARG A 24 4.60 -2.58 -9.59
N TYR A 25 3.43 -2.17 -10.05
CA TYR A 25 2.63 -1.15 -9.38
C TYR A 25 1.83 -1.81 -8.26
N LEU A 26 2.03 -1.33 -7.04
CA LEU A 26 1.30 -1.75 -5.86
C LEU A 26 0.78 -0.49 -5.16
N TRP A 27 -0.50 -0.54 -4.78
CA TRP A 27 -1.05 0.40 -3.84
C TRP A 27 -0.92 -0.20 -2.44
N VAL A 28 -0.31 0.53 -1.52
CA VAL A 28 -0.11 0.13 -0.14
C VAL A 28 -0.53 1.32 0.72
N ASP A 29 -1.59 1.18 1.51
CA ASP A 29 -2.15 2.24 2.33
C ASP A 29 -1.11 2.88 3.28
N ALA A 30 -0.22 2.07 3.86
CA ALA A 30 0.86 2.55 4.74
C ALA A 30 1.90 3.44 4.02
N ILE A 31 1.98 3.38 2.69
CA ILE A 31 2.95 4.15 1.89
C ILE A 31 2.26 5.28 1.11
N CYS A 32 1.11 4.97 0.51
CA CYS A 32 0.38 5.87 -0.38
C CYS A 32 -0.48 6.89 0.36
N ILE A 33 -0.83 6.65 1.63
CA ILE A 33 -1.58 7.58 2.46
C ILE A 33 -0.62 8.20 3.47
N ASN A 34 -0.68 9.52 3.61
CA ASN A 34 -0.01 10.21 4.70
C ASN A 34 -0.67 9.86 6.04
N GLN A 35 -0.13 8.85 6.72
CA GLN A 35 -0.68 8.37 7.99
C GLN A 35 -0.56 9.38 9.13
N SER A 36 0.28 10.42 9.00
CA SER A 36 0.47 11.45 10.04
C SER A 36 -0.58 12.57 10.02
N ASP A 37 -1.36 12.68 8.93
CA ASP A 37 -2.45 13.64 8.82
C ASP A 37 -3.80 12.93 8.97
N ILE A 38 -4.39 13.05 10.17
CA ILE A 38 -5.68 12.42 10.50
C ILE A 38 -6.83 13.01 9.67
N ALA A 39 -6.76 14.30 9.31
CA ALA A 39 -7.78 14.94 8.49
C ALA A 39 -7.72 14.40 7.04
N GLU A 40 -6.52 14.28 6.48
CA GLU A 40 -6.30 13.66 5.16
C GLU A 40 -6.71 12.18 5.15
N LYS A 41 -6.36 11.43 6.20
CA LYS A 41 -6.73 10.01 6.34
C LYS A 41 -8.25 9.81 6.37
N ASN A 42 -8.98 10.65 7.09
CA ASN A 42 -10.44 10.57 7.19
C ASN A 42 -11.15 10.88 5.86
N VAL A 43 -10.55 11.70 4.99
CA VAL A 43 -11.05 11.95 3.62
C VAL A 43 -10.77 10.78 2.68
N HIS A 44 -9.61 10.13 2.83
CA HIS A 44 -9.20 9.02 1.95
C HIS A 44 -9.79 7.66 2.34
N MET A 45 -10.12 7.42 3.61
CA MET A 45 -10.73 6.16 4.05
C MET A 45 -12.04 5.81 3.29
N PRO A 46 -12.99 6.74 3.10
CA PRO A 46 -14.16 6.49 2.26
C PRO A 46 -13.80 6.11 0.82
N GLN A 47 -12.69 6.64 0.28
CA GLN A 47 -12.28 6.38 -1.11
C GLN A 47 -11.57 5.04 -1.30
N MET A 48 -11.19 4.34 -0.22
CA MET A 48 -10.56 3.02 -0.32
C MET A 48 -11.43 2.02 -1.09
N HIS A 49 -12.76 2.14 -1.01
CA HIS A 49 -13.66 1.28 -1.77
C HIS A 49 -13.41 1.39 -3.28
N LEU A 50 -13.08 2.58 -3.79
CA LEU A 50 -12.79 2.80 -5.22
C LEU A 50 -11.46 2.16 -5.61
N VAL A 51 -10.46 2.19 -4.72
CA VAL A 51 -9.17 1.54 -4.94
C VAL A 51 -9.36 0.03 -5.05
N TYR A 52 -10.08 -0.58 -4.08
CA TYR A 52 -10.36 -2.01 -4.12
C TYR A 52 -11.20 -2.40 -5.34
N GLN A 53 -12.21 -1.61 -5.68
CA GLN A 53 -13.09 -1.85 -6.83
C GLN A 53 -12.34 -1.76 -8.17
N ARG A 54 -11.36 -0.85 -8.27
CA ARG A 54 -10.59 -0.63 -9.51
C ARG A 54 -9.28 -1.43 -9.58
N ALA A 55 -8.88 -2.09 -8.48
CA ALA A 55 -7.68 -2.89 -8.46
C ALA A 55 -7.82 -4.11 -9.38
N ALA A 56 -6.82 -4.35 -10.22
CA ALA A 56 -6.77 -5.56 -11.05
C ALA A 56 -6.69 -6.85 -10.20
N ARG A 57 -6.14 -6.74 -8.98
CA ARG A 57 -6.07 -7.81 -8.00
C ARG A 57 -5.89 -7.22 -6.61
N VAL A 58 -6.58 -7.79 -5.63
CA VAL A 58 -6.37 -7.53 -4.20
C VAL A 58 -5.58 -8.71 -3.61
N VAL A 59 -4.57 -8.42 -2.80
CA VAL A 59 -3.75 -9.43 -2.12
C VAL A 59 -3.86 -9.19 -0.62
N VAL A 60 -4.10 -10.26 0.13
CA VAL A 60 -4.06 -10.25 1.60
C VAL A 60 -2.77 -10.92 2.04
N TRP A 61 -2.05 -10.29 2.96
CA TRP A 61 -0.79 -10.79 3.52
C TRP A 61 -0.95 -10.95 5.04
N LEU A 62 -0.77 -12.17 5.55
CA LEU A 62 -1.11 -12.51 6.94
C LEU A 62 0.07 -12.46 7.92
N GLY A 63 1.28 -12.13 7.44
CA GLY A 63 2.50 -12.30 8.23
C GLY A 63 3.34 -13.44 7.68
#